data_AF-D4K4P2-F1
#
_entry.id   AF-D4K4P2-F1
#
_cell.length_a   1.000
_cell.length_b   1.000
_cell.length_c   1.000
_cell.angle_alpha   90.00
_cell.angle_beta   90.00
_cell.angle_gamma   90.00
#
_symmetry.space_group_name_H-M   'P 1'
#
loop_
_entity.id
_entity.type
_entity.pdbx_description
1 polymer ?
#
loop_
_entity_poly.entity_id
_entity_poly.type
_entity_poly.pdbx_seq_one_letter_code
_entity_poly.pdbx_strand_id
1 'polypeptide(L)' 'MEKEELKILEELRRILNSKNEAIVILNNYFKGGVGKSKLSTMFAYLTDKFNLKVLMIDKDLQATLTKRLSKNI' A
#
# COMPACT_ATOMS: atom_id res chain seq x y z
N MET A 1 8.04 11.26 12.73
CA MET A 1 6.99 10.25 12.96
C MET A 1 6.52 10.43 14.39
N GLU A 2 5.23 10.64 14.59
CA GLU A 2 4.66 10.87 15.91
C GLU A 2 4.72 9.59 16.76
N LYS A 3 4.67 9.74 18.09
CA LYS A 3 4.74 8.60 19.02
C LYS A 3 3.65 7.57 18.76
N GLU A 4 2.48 8.01 18.31
CA GLU A 4 1.35 7.12 18.04
C GLU A 4 1.51 6.35 16.72
N GLU A 5 2.06 6.97 15.68
CA GLU A 5 2.39 6.31 14.42
C GLU A 5 3.41 5.17 14.62
N LEU A 6 4.42 5.39 15.48
CA LEU A 6 5.40 4.37 15.82
C LEU A 6 4.76 3.15 16.48
N LYS A 7 3.85 3.35 17.45
CA LYS A 7 3.13 2.24 18.09
C LYS A 7 2.29 1.45 17.09
N ILE A 8 1.64 2.12 16.15
CA ILE A 8 0.85 1.47 15.11
C ILE A 8 1.74 0.57 14.23
N LEU A 9 2.94 1.06 13.85
CA LEU A 9 3.88 0.27 13.06
C LEU A 9 4.46 -0.92 13.83
N GLU A 10 4.77 -0.76 15.12
CA GLU A 10 5.22 -1.85 15.99
C GLU A 10 4.15 -2.94 16.09
N GLU A 11 2.89 -2.54 16.31
CA GLU A 11 1.77 -3.46 16.40
C GLU A 11 1.51 -4.18 15.07
N LEU A 12 1.58 -3.47 13.95
CA LEU A 12 1.47 -4.08 12.62
C LEU A 12 2.55 -5.14 12.40
N ARG A 13 3.81 -4.85 12.77
CA ARG A 13 4.92 -5.82 12.66
C ARG A 13 4.70 -7.02 13.56
N ARG A 14 4.18 -6.83 14.78
CA ARG A 14 3.81 -7.92 15.69
C ARG A 14 2.76 -8.83 15.06
N ILE A 15 1.69 -8.27 14.51
CA ILE A 15 0.63 -9.03 13.84
C ILE A 15 1.18 -9.82 12.65
N LEU A 16 2.00 -9.19 11.80
CA LEU A 16 2.59 -9.84 10.63
C LEU A 16 3.51 -11.01 11.02
N ASN A 17 4.34 -10.84 12.06
CA ASN A 17 5.22 -11.89 12.57
C ASN A 17 4.42 -13.09 13.11
N SER A 18 3.34 -12.84 13.85
CA SER A 18 2.47 -13.91 14.37
C SER A 18 1.71 -14.63 13.25
N LYS A 19 1.31 -13.91 12.20
CA LYS A 19 0.57 -14.45 11.06
C LYS A 19 1.46 -15.29 10.13
N ASN A 20 2.75 -14.94 10.04
CA ASN A 20 3.75 -15.57 9.16
C ASN A 20 3.38 -15.54 7.66
N GLU A 21 2.51 -14.61 7.27
CA GLU A 21 2.15 -14.33 5.87
C GLU A 21 1.77 -12.85 5.71
N ALA A 22 1.73 -12.37 4.46
CA ALA A 22 1.37 -11.00 4.15
C ALA A 22 -0.13 -10.73 4.36
N ILE A 23 -0.47 -9.52 4.78
CA ILE A 23 -1.86 -9.03 4.76
C ILE A 23 -2.18 -8.53 3.35
N VAL A 24 -3.29 -9.00 2.78
CA VAL A 24 -3.77 -8.59 1.47
C VAL A 24 -4.81 -7.48 1.62
N ILE A 25 -4.61 -6.36 0.93
CA ILE A 25 -5.49 -5.19 0.95
C ILE A 25 -5.96 -4.90 -0.48
N LEU A 26 -7.28 -4.78 -0.67
CA LEU A 26 -7.89 -4.47 -1.96
C LEU A 26 -8.59 -3.11 -1.94
N ASN A 27 -8.05 -2.15 -2.70
CA ASN A 27 -8.70 -0.86 -2.93
C ASN A 27 -9.71 -0.97 -4.08
N ASN A 28 -10.96 -1.34 -3.77
CA ASN A 28 -12.00 -1.53 -4.79
C ASN A 28 -13.26 -0.68 -4.54
N TYR A 29 -13.88 -0.26 -5.65
CA TYR A 29 -15.19 0.37 -5.71
C TYR A 29 -15.65 0.35 -7.17
N PHE A 30 -16.93 0.08 -7.42
CA PHE A 30 -17.44 -0.09 -8.80
C PHE A 30 -17.34 1.18 -9.65
N LYS A 31 -17.38 2.37 -9.03
CA LYS A 31 -17.29 3.64 -9.76
C LYS A 31 -15.85 3.97 -10.17
N GLY A 32 -15.67 4.37 -11.43
CA GLY A 32 -14.43 4.95 -11.94
C GLY A 32 -14.15 6.34 -11.36
N GLY A 33 -12.89 6.78 -11.38
CA GLY A 33 -12.52 8.16 -11.00
C GLY A 33 -12.54 8.48 -9.50
N VAL A 34 -12.86 7.53 -8.62
CA VAL A 34 -12.90 7.77 -7.15
C VAL A 34 -11.54 7.74 -6.44
N GLY A 35 -10.44 7.65 -7.19
CA GLY A 35 -9.09 7.73 -6.62
C GLY A 35 -8.44 6.40 -6.17
N LYS A 36 -9.01 5.23 -6.49
CA LYS A 36 -8.46 3.90 -6.09
C LYS A 36 -6.97 3.72 -6.42
N SER A 37 -6.58 4.00 -7.66
CA SER A 37 -5.19 3.88 -8.10
C SER A 37 -4.29 4.96 -7.46
N LYS A 38 -4.83 6.16 -7.19
CA LYS A 38 -4.09 7.23 -6.50
C LYS A 38 -3.83 6.86 -5.04
N LEU A 39 -4.81 6.31 -4.33
CA LEU A 39 -4.64 5.79 -2.97
C LEU A 39 -3.58 4.68 -2.93
N SER A 40 -3.66 3.72 -3.86
CA SER A 40 -2.68 2.63 -3.98
C SER A 40 -1.26 3.17 -4.27
N THR A 41 -1.13 4.22 -5.09
CA THR A 41 0.16 4.90 -5.33
C THR A 41 0.69 5.55 -4.06
N MET A 42 -0.18 6.22 -3.29
CA MET A 42 0.24 6.86 -2.04
C MET A 42 0.62 5.85 -0.97
N PHE A 43 -0.08 4.72 -0.89
CA PHE A 43 0.31 3.61 -0.03
C PHE A 43 1.69 3.09 -0.40
N ALA A 44 1.96 2.81 -1.68
CA ALA A 44 3.29 2.38 -2.11
C ALA A 44 4.39 3.35 -1.64
N TYR A 45 4.20 4.65 -1.84
CA TYR A 45 5.13 5.69 -1.39
C TYR A 45 5.33 5.70 0.13
N LEU A 46 4.23 5.70 0.91
CA LEU A 46 4.31 5.73 2.37
C LEU A 46 4.93 4.46 2.93
N THR A 47 4.57 3.28 2.41
CA THR A 47 5.10 2.00 2.89
C THR A 47 6.60 1.86 2.62
N ASP A 48 7.08 2.40 1.50
CA ASP A 48 8.51 2.50 1.21
C ASP A 48 9.22 3.40 2.23
N LYS A 49 8.66 4.59 2.51
CA LYS A 49 9.17 5.52 3.54
C LYS A 49 9.18 4.92 4.95
N PHE A 50 8.28 3.98 5.25
CA PHE A 50 8.22 3.27 6.54
C PHE A 50 9.00 1.95 6.55
N ASN A 51 9.75 1.64 5.49
CA ASN A 51 10.52 0.40 5.35
C ASN A 51 9.66 -0.86 5.59
N LEU A 52 8.46 -0.85 5.01
CA LEU A 52 7.56 -2.02 4.96
C LEU A 52 7.74 -2.71 3.59
N LYS A 53 7.95 -4.03 3.62
CA LYS A 53 8.06 -4.82 2.39
C LYS A 53 6.65 -5.06 1.83
N VAL A 54 6.34 -4.42 0.71
CA VAL A 54 5.01 -4.46 0.09
C VAL A 54 5.12 -4.90 -1.36
N LEU A 55 4.22 -5.79 -1.79
CA LEU A 55 4.05 -6.18 -3.19
C LEU A 55 2.80 -5.50 -3.75
N MET A 56 2.99 -4.58 -4.69
CA MET A 56 1.89 -3.93 -5.42
C MET A 56 1.48 -4.79 -6.61
N ILE A 57 0.20 -5.12 -6.73
CA ILE A 57 -0.35 -5.89 -7.84
C ILE A 57 -1.34 -5.00 -8.60
N ASP A 58 -1.00 -4.66 -9.84
CA ASP A 58 -1.92 -3.96 -10.75
C ASP A 58 -2.67 -4.99 -11.62
N LYS A 59 -3.98 -5.13 -11.37
CA LYS A 59 -4.88 -5.98 -12.16
C LYS A 59 -5.75 -5.18 -13.15
N ASP A 60 -5.53 -3.87 -13.27
CA ASP A 60 -6.20 -3.03 -14.25
C ASP A 60 -5.57 -3.26 -15.64
N LEU A 61 -6.39 -3.55 -16.65
CA LEU A 61 -5.93 -3.69 -18.05
C LEU A 61 -5.22 -2.43 -18.54
N GLN A 62 -5.58 -1.25 -18.03
CA GLN A 62 -4.92 0.01 -18.39
C GLN A 62 -3.55 0.19 -17.72
N ALA A 63 -3.19 -0.67 -16.76
CA ALA A 63 -1.97 -0.63 -15.97
C ALA A 63 -1.74 0.76 -15.33
N THR A 64 -2.81 1.39 -14.85
CA THR A 64 -2.81 2.77 -14.36
C THR A 64 -1.89 2.96 -13.16
N LEU A 65 -1.81 1.97 -12.26
CA LEU A 65 -0.94 2.03 -11.09
C LEU A 65 0.52 1.89 -11.52
N THR A 66 0.84 0.90 -12.36
CA THR A 66 2.21 0.69 -12.85
C THR A 66 2.78 1.93 -13.54
N LYS A 67 2.01 2.52 -14.48
CA LYS A 67 2.43 3.74 -15.20
C LYS A 67 2.61 4.96 -14.29
N ARG A 68 1.92 5.00 -13.15
CA ARG A 68 2.07 6.08 -12.16
C ARG A 68 3.28 5.85 -11.27
N LEU A 69 3.52 4.62 -10.82
CA LEU A 69 4.67 4.29 -9.98
C LEU A 69 5.98 4.52 -10.74
N SER A 70 6.08 4.12 -12.01
CA SER A 70 7.28 4.30 -12.83
C SER A 70 7.65 5.76 -13.12
N LYS A 71 6.77 6.71 -12.81
CA LYS A 71 7.03 8.16 -12.99
C LYS A 71 7.41 8.85 -11.68
N ASN A 72 7.13 8.24 -10.54
CA ASN A 72 7.23 8.88 -9.22
C ASN A 72 8.18 8.14 -8.27
N ILE A 73 8.74 7.01 -8.70
CA ILE A 73 9.78 6.21 -8.04
C ILE A 73 10.86 5.99 -9.09
#